data_AF-A0A843D8H3-F1
#
_entry.id   AF-A0A843D8H3-F1
#
_cell.length_a   1.000
_cell.length_b   1.000
_cell.length_c   1.000
_cell.angle_alpha   90.00
_cell.angle_beta   90.00
_cell.angle_gamma   90.00
#
_symmetry.space_group_name_H-M   'P 1'
#
loop_
_entity.id
_entity.type
_entity.pdbx_description
1 polymer ?
#
loop_
_entity_poly.entity_id
_entity_poly.type
_entity_poly.pdbx_seq_one_letter_code
_entity_poly.pdbx_strand_id
1 'polypeptide(L)'
;AKVLHPRTIEPVRIKRIPLKVRNSFRPEEPGTLIHSLRKKGKGLLKSVATKNDLAIITVSSAEIAYRPELAAMIIAKIAENNIIIYSISTSLSTIALLIDNADVTSVIKKLNEFSNGDIERIDVKNNVSLVCCVGDDLLSKCGVTGDIFTAVKEAGVNVEMISEGASEVSLNFVVPMGMVMDVVAILHSKYIGE
;
A
#
# COMPACT_ATOMS: atom_id res chain seq x y z
N ALA A 1 2.85 -10.19 -0.16
CA ALA A 1 3.07 -11.65 -0.25
C ALA A 1 4.44 -11.93 -0.84
N LYS A 2 5.22 -12.87 -0.28
CA LYS A 2 6.60 -13.18 -0.75
C LYS A 2 6.68 -14.34 -1.76
N VAL A 3 5.55 -14.91 -2.17
CA VAL A 3 5.49 -16.17 -2.93
C VAL A 3 5.74 -15.96 -4.43
N LEU A 4 5.29 -14.85 -5.00
CA LEU A 4 5.42 -14.55 -6.43
C LEU A 4 5.99 -13.15 -6.60
N HIS A 5 7.05 -13.04 -7.40
CA HIS A 5 7.56 -11.74 -7.81
C HIS A 5 6.59 -11.13 -8.86
N PRO A 6 6.24 -9.83 -8.80
CA PRO A 6 5.31 -9.22 -9.74
C PRO A 6 5.68 -9.42 -11.22
N ARG A 7 6.99 -9.38 -11.54
CA ARG A 7 7.50 -9.64 -12.91
C ARG A 7 7.24 -11.06 -13.42
N THR A 8 6.91 -12.02 -12.56
CA THR A 8 6.54 -13.39 -12.97
C THR A 8 5.12 -13.45 -13.54
N ILE A 9 4.24 -12.52 -13.14
CA ILE A 9 2.81 -12.56 -13.47
C ILE A 9 2.50 -11.93 -14.83
N GLU A 10 3.23 -10.88 -15.20
CA GLU A 10 2.93 -10.11 -16.40
C GLU A 10 2.99 -10.93 -17.71
N PRO A 11 4.03 -11.75 -17.98
CA PRO A 11 4.11 -12.52 -19.22
C PRO A 11 2.99 -13.57 -19.34
N VAL A 12 2.68 -14.27 -18.24
CA VAL A 12 1.62 -15.29 -18.22
C VAL A 12 0.24 -14.67 -18.33
N ARG A 13 0.03 -13.46 -17.78
CA ARG A 13 -1.21 -12.70 -17.92
C ARG A 13 -1.45 -12.31 -19.37
N ILE A 14 -0.46 -11.75 -20.06
CA ILE A 14 -0.56 -11.32 -21.46
C ILE A 14 -0.93 -12.50 -22.37
N LYS A 15 -0.28 -13.65 -22.16
CA LYS A 15 -0.53 -14.87 -22.95
C LYS A 15 -1.73 -15.70 -22.46
N ARG A 16 -2.43 -15.27 -21.41
CA ARG A 16 -3.53 -16.00 -20.76
C ARG A 16 -3.14 -17.44 -20.37
N ILE A 17 -1.90 -17.65 -19.95
CA ILE A 17 -1.39 -18.94 -19.50
C ILE A 17 -1.72 -19.08 -18.00
N PRO A 18 -2.46 -20.11 -17.58
CA PRO A 18 -2.72 -20.35 -16.16
C PRO A 18 -1.43 -20.73 -15.43
N LEU A 19 -1.22 -20.17 -14.24
CA LEU A 19 -0.08 -20.44 -13.37
C LEU A 19 -0.55 -21.23 -12.15
N LYS A 20 0.17 -22.28 -11.76
CA LYS A 20 -0.12 -23.05 -10.55
C LYS A 20 1.04 -22.98 -9.57
N VAL A 21 0.79 -22.42 -8.39
CA VAL A 21 1.73 -22.42 -7.27
C VAL A 21 1.50 -23.69 -6.45
N ARG A 22 2.56 -24.48 -6.21
CA ARG A 22 2.51 -25.73 -5.43
C ARG A 22 3.56 -25.72 -4.32
N ASN A 23 3.33 -26.55 -3.31
CA ASN A 23 4.28 -26.82 -2.25
C ASN A 23 5.09 -28.08 -2.60
N SER A 24 6.41 -27.97 -2.77
CA SER A 24 7.28 -29.11 -3.08
C SER A 24 7.37 -30.13 -1.94
N PHE A 25 7.18 -29.69 -0.69
CA PHE A 25 7.17 -30.55 0.50
C PHE A 25 5.83 -31.26 0.72
N ARG A 26 4.77 -30.82 0.01
CA ARG A 26 3.43 -31.42 0.05
C ARG A 26 2.84 -31.45 -1.36
N PRO A 27 3.37 -32.28 -2.25
CA PRO A 27 3.00 -32.25 -3.65
C PRO A 27 1.53 -32.63 -3.86
N GLU A 28 0.92 -33.37 -2.95
CA GLU A 28 -0.49 -33.79 -3.04
C GLU A 28 -1.47 -32.63 -2.90
N GLU A 29 -1.07 -31.53 -2.26
CA GLU A 29 -1.95 -30.39 -2.03
C GLU A 29 -2.33 -29.70 -3.35
N PRO A 30 -3.58 -29.19 -3.46
CA PRO A 30 -4.07 -28.60 -4.70
C PRO A 30 -3.32 -27.31 -5.07
N GLY A 31 -2.72 -26.62 -4.10
CA GLY A 31 -2.02 -25.35 -4.31
C GLY A 31 -2.93 -24.21 -4.74
N THR A 32 -2.36 -23.18 -5.37
CA THR A 32 -3.11 -22.02 -5.87
C THR A 32 -3.06 -21.97 -7.39
N LEU A 33 -4.23 -22.04 -8.04
CA LEU A 33 -4.37 -21.84 -9.48
C LEU A 33 -4.71 -20.38 -9.77
N ILE A 34 -3.88 -19.71 -10.57
CA ILE A 34 -4.04 -18.33 -11.00
C ILE A 34 -4.40 -18.34 -12.48
N HIS A 35 -5.57 -17.81 -12.83
CA HIS A 35 -6.10 -17.79 -14.20
C HIS A 35 -7.02 -16.58 -14.42
N SER A 36 -7.44 -16.35 -15.67
CA SER A 36 -8.21 -15.16 -16.06
C SER A 36 -9.71 -15.22 -15.74
N LEU A 37 -10.24 -16.36 -15.29
CA LEU A 37 -11.67 -16.47 -14.99
C LEU A 37 -11.92 -15.96 -13.57
N ARG A 38 -12.79 -14.96 -13.44
CA ARG A 38 -13.29 -14.52 -12.12
C ARG A 38 -14.31 -15.54 -11.63
N LYS A 39 -14.02 -16.19 -10.51
CA LYS A 39 -15.03 -16.91 -9.73
C LYS A 39 -15.47 -15.98 -8.61
N LYS A 40 -16.76 -15.64 -8.56
CA LYS A 40 -17.33 -14.88 -7.43
C LYS A 40 -17.11 -15.70 -6.15
N GLY A 41 -16.27 -15.19 -5.26
CA GLY A 41 -16.12 -15.70 -3.90
C GLY A 41 -17.25 -15.21 -3.00
N LYS A 42 -17.44 -15.85 -1.85
CA LYS A 42 -18.40 -15.41 -0.82
C LYS A 42 -17.80 -14.37 0.13
N GLY A 43 -16.48 -14.40 0.35
CA GLY A 43 -15.77 -13.48 1.25
C GLY A 43 -15.51 -12.11 0.65
N LEU A 44 -15.58 -11.08 1.50
CA LEU A 44 -15.27 -9.69 1.14
C LEU A 44 -13.78 -9.51 0.82
N LEU A 45 -12.89 -10.15 1.60
CA LEU A 45 -11.45 -10.17 1.34
C LEU A 45 -11.02 -11.56 0.86
N LYS A 46 -10.13 -11.58 -0.12
CA LYS A 46 -9.42 -12.80 -0.56
C LYS A 46 -8.07 -12.93 0.11
N SER A 47 -7.42 -11.81 0.40
CA SER A 47 -6.14 -11.80 1.10
C SER A 47 -5.89 -10.46 1.77
N VAL A 48 -5.16 -10.50 2.88
CA VAL A 48 -4.49 -9.35 3.47
C VAL A 48 -2.99 -9.58 3.36
N ALA A 49 -2.26 -8.58 2.89
CA ALA A 49 -0.80 -8.59 2.82
C ALA A 49 -0.25 -7.36 3.52
N THR A 50 0.95 -7.49 4.09
CA THR A 50 1.60 -6.37 4.78
C THR A 50 3.01 -6.14 4.26
N LYS A 51 3.46 -4.90 4.40
CA LYS A 51 4.86 -4.51 4.31
C LYS A 51 5.22 -3.63 5.49
N ASN A 52 6.19 -4.09 6.26
CA ASN A 52 6.68 -3.42 7.46
C ASN A 52 7.92 -2.59 7.15
N ASP A 53 8.42 -1.89 8.17
CA ASP A 53 9.64 -1.11 8.15
C ASP A 53 9.59 0.05 7.14
N LEU A 54 8.48 0.79 7.17
CA LEU A 54 8.23 1.95 6.32
C LEU A 54 8.20 3.25 7.13
N ALA A 55 8.36 4.36 6.42
CA ALA A 55 8.18 5.72 6.92
C ALA A 55 7.23 6.51 6.03
N ILE A 56 6.43 7.38 6.64
CA ILE A 56 5.71 8.46 5.94
C ILE A 56 6.58 9.72 5.99
N ILE A 57 6.93 10.25 4.82
CA ILE A 57 7.53 11.57 4.65
C ILE A 57 6.43 12.53 4.23
N THR A 58 6.17 13.55 5.03
CA THR A 58 5.21 14.62 4.70
C THR A 58 5.98 15.88 4.38
N VAL A 59 5.82 16.38 3.16
CA VAL A 59 6.37 17.66 2.71
C VAL A 59 5.23 18.67 2.67
N SER A 60 5.41 19.80 3.35
CA SER A 60 4.44 20.89 3.42
C SER A 60 4.93 22.09 2.60
N SER A 61 4.02 22.64 1.81
CA SER A 61 4.19 23.88 1.06
C SER A 61 2.82 24.40 0.64
N ALA A 62 2.55 25.69 0.84
CA ALA A 62 1.28 26.33 0.47
C ALA A 62 0.95 26.22 -1.03
N GLU A 63 1.94 25.92 -1.88
CA GLU A 63 1.78 25.89 -3.33
C GLU A 63 1.45 24.50 -3.90
N ILE A 64 1.49 23.41 -3.11
CA ILE A 64 1.42 22.03 -3.65
C ILE A 64 0.21 21.80 -4.57
N ALA A 65 -1.00 22.22 -4.18
CA ALA A 65 -2.18 22.03 -5.02
C ALA A 65 -2.27 23.02 -6.21
N TYR A 66 -1.58 24.15 -6.14
CA TYR A 66 -1.65 25.22 -7.14
C TYR A 66 -0.46 25.22 -8.10
N ARG A 67 0.58 24.44 -7.80
CA ARG A 67 1.81 24.27 -8.58
C ARG A 67 2.12 22.78 -8.72
N PRO A 68 1.43 22.04 -9.62
CA PRO A 68 1.65 20.62 -9.85
C PRO A 68 3.12 20.26 -10.17
N GLU A 69 3.86 21.20 -10.75
CA GLU A 69 5.30 21.08 -11.02
C GLU A 69 6.11 20.86 -9.73
N LEU A 70 5.70 21.46 -8.60
CA LEU A 70 6.36 21.25 -7.32
C LEU A 70 6.20 19.81 -6.84
N ALA A 71 4.99 19.25 -6.92
CA ALA A 71 4.75 17.86 -6.58
C ALA A 71 5.57 16.91 -7.48
N ALA A 72 5.63 17.19 -8.79
CA ALA A 72 6.44 16.44 -9.73
C ALA A 72 7.94 16.52 -9.39
N MET A 73 8.46 17.69 -9.05
CA MET A 73 9.86 17.87 -8.64
C MET A 73 10.17 17.12 -7.35
N ILE A 74 9.29 17.15 -6.35
CA ILE A 74 9.47 16.41 -5.08
C ILE A 74 9.60 14.92 -5.37
N ILE A 75 8.68 14.36 -6.17
CA ILE A 75 8.70 12.94 -6.55
C ILE A 75 9.97 12.61 -7.34
N ALA A 76 10.32 13.44 -8.33
CA ALA A 76 11.52 13.24 -9.15
C ALA A 76 12.79 13.25 -8.30
N LYS A 77 12.89 14.17 -7.34
CA LYS A 77 14.04 14.31 -6.46
C LYS A 77 14.24 13.07 -5.57
N ILE A 78 13.15 12.49 -5.08
CA ILE A 78 13.17 11.26 -4.29
C ILE A 78 13.56 10.06 -5.17
N ALA A 79 13.06 10.01 -6.40
CA ALA A 79 13.33 8.92 -7.33
C ALA A 79 14.81 8.82 -7.78
N GLU A 80 15.62 9.89 -7.66
CA GLU A 80 17.04 9.92 -8.07
C GLU A 80 17.89 8.77 -7.50
N ASN A 81 17.54 8.25 -6.32
CA ASN A 81 18.30 7.20 -5.63
C ASN A 81 17.70 5.80 -5.80
N ASN A 82 16.84 5.59 -6.80
CA ASN A 82 16.07 4.35 -6.98
C ASN A 82 15.19 4.01 -5.76
N ILE A 83 14.76 5.03 -5.02
CA ILE A 83 13.91 4.88 -3.84
C ILE A 83 12.51 4.50 -4.32
N ILE A 84 11.98 3.43 -3.75
CA ILE A 84 10.64 2.93 -4.08
C ILE A 84 9.62 3.73 -3.27
N ILE A 85 8.67 4.34 -3.95
CA ILE A 85 7.52 5.01 -3.34
C ILE A 85 6.34 4.05 -3.41
N TYR A 86 5.85 3.60 -2.25
CA TYR A 86 4.75 2.63 -2.14
C TYR A 86 3.37 3.28 -2.21
N SER A 87 3.26 4.53 -1.77
CA SER A 87 2.01 5.27 -1.71
C SER A 87 2.29 6.76 -1.74
N ILE A 88 1.38 7.52 -2.36
CA ILE A 88 1.37 8.98 -2.41
C ILE A 88 -0.02 9.45 -2.01
N SER A 89 -0.10 10.46 -1.14
CA SER A 89 -1.33 11.15 -0.79
C SER A 89 -1.08 12.64 -0.75
N THR A 90 -2.01 13.45 -1.25
CA THR A 90 -1.87 14.91 -1.32
C THR A 90 -3.03 15.59 -0.61
N SER A 91 -2.75 16.74 -0.01
CA SER A 91 -3.76 17.72 0.44
C SER A 91 -3.58 19.02 -0.35
N LEU A 92 -4.22 20.11 0.09
CA LEU A 92 -4.02 21.43 -0.50
C LEU A 92 -2.58 21.93 -0.36
N SER A 93 -1.94 21.60 0.77
CA SER A 93 -0.64 22.16 1.14
C SER A 93 0.39 21.10 1.53
N THR A 94 0.11 19.81 1.32
CA THR A 94 1.03 18.73 1.69
C THR A 94 1.07 17.61 0.67
N ILE A 95 2.22 16.98 0.53
CA ILE A 95 2.39 15.69 -0.13
C ILE A 95 3.00 14.71 0.87
N ALA A 96 2.33 13.58 1.08
CA ALA A 96 2.75 12.49 1.94
C ALA A 96 3.16 11.30 1.08
N LEU A 97 4.33 10.73 1.38
CA LEU A 97 4.98 9.68 0.60
C LEU A 97 5.38 8.54 1.53
N LEU A 98 5.06 7.30 1.16
CA LEU A 98 5.42 6.11 1.91
C LEU A 98 6.65 5.44 1.27
N ILE A 99 7.73 5.32 2.03
CA ILE A 99 9.03 4.77 1.59
C ILE A 99 9.57 3.77 2.62
N ASP A 100 10.64 3.05 2.29
CA ASP A 100 11.36 2.23 3.27
C ASP A 100 12.07 3.11 4.32
N ASN A 101 12.06 2.69 5.59
CA ASN A 101 12.73 3.44 6.69
C ASN A 101 14.22 3.66 6.39
N ALA A 102 14.87 2.69 5.74
CA ALA A 102 16.28 2.76 5.37
C ALA A 102 16.62 3.97 4.46
N ASP A 103 15.64 4.47 3.69
CA ASP A 103 15.85 5.54 2.71
C ASP A 103 15.60 6.94 3.28
N VAL A 104 14.99 7.05 4.47
CA VAL A 104 14.54 8.31 5.09
C VAL A 104 15.65 9.36 5.14
N THR A 105 16.83 9.00 5.65
CA THR A 105 17.96 9.94 5.79
C THR A 105 18.38 10.49 4.43
N SER A 106 18.40 9.62 3.41
CA SER A 106 18.75 10.03 2.06
C SER A 106 17.69 10.94 1.43
N VAL A 107 16.40 10.65 1.67
CA VAL A 107 15.29 11.48 1.18
C VAL A 107 15.33 12.86 1.81
N ILE A 108 15.46 12.96 3.13
CA ILE A 108 15.52 14.25 3.84
C ILE A 108 16.68 15.10 3.29
N LYS A 109 17.87 14.51 3.12
CA LYS A 109 19.03 15.21 2.56
C LYS A 109 18.71 15.81 1.20
N LYS A 110 18.06 15.04 0.32
CA LYS A 110 17.69 15.46 -1.03
C LYS A 110 16.61 16.54 -1.05
N LEU A 111 15.62 16.44 -0.16
CA LEU A 111 14.56 17.44 -0.05
C LEU A 111 15.09 18.78 0.51
N ASN A 112 16.13 18.75 1.35
CA ASN A 112 16.80 19.97 1.82
C ASN A 112 17.65 20.66 0.73
N GLU A 113 17.81 20.08 -0.46
CA GLU A 113 18.49 20.71 -1.61
C GLU A 113 17.54 21.63 -2.41
N PHE A 114 16.24 21.66 -2.10
CA PHE A 114 15.28 22.58 -2.74
C PHE A 114 15.59 24.04 -2.41
N SER A 115 15.17 24.95 -3.29
CA SER A 115 15.34 26.40 -3.09
C SER A 115 14.61 26.87 -1.83
N ASN A 116 15.16 27.89 -1.16
CA ASN A 116 14.49 28.52 -0.03
C ASN A 116 13.09 29.00 -0.45
N GLY A 117 12.05 28.46 0.20
CA GLY A 117 10.65 28.83 -0.02
C GLY A 117 9.80 27.80 -0.76
N ASP A 118 10.40 26.83 -1.46
CA ASP A 118 9.63 25.78 -2.15
C ASP A 118 9.04 24.74 -1.17
N ILE A 119 9.80 24.42 -0.12
CA ILE A 119 9.41 23.50 0.95
C ILE A 119 9.46 24.27 2.27
N GLU A 120 8.34 24.28 2.99
CA GLU A 120 8.21 24.97 4.27
C GLU A 120 8.55 24.04 5.45
N ARG A 121 8.14 22.77 5.35
CA ARG A 121 8.33 21.79 6.41
C ARG A 121 8.46 20.38 5.84
N ILE A 122 9.28 19.56 6.49
CA ILE A 122 9.38 18.13 6.26
C ILE A 122 9.16 17.43 7.60
N ASP A 123 8.13 16.60 7.68
CA ASP A 123 7.88 15.73 8.83
C ASP A 123 8.12 14.27 8.45
N VAL A 124 8.56 13.49 9.43
CA VAL A 124 8.79 12.06 9.26
C VAL A 124 8.09 11.27 10.35
N LYS A 125 7.32 10.27 9.93
CA LYS A 125 6.75 9.25 10.82
C LYS A 125 7.33 7.89 10.46
N ASN A 126 8.29 7.45 11.26
CA ASN A 126 8.95 6.14 11.13
C ASN A 126 8.08 5.01 11.71
N ASN A 127 8.51 3.77 11.46
CA ASN A 127 7.95 2.57 12.09
C ASN A 127 6.46 2.38 11.82
N VAL A 128 6.07 2.52 10.56
CA VAL A 128 4.71 2.21 10.09
C VAL A 128 4.70 0.98 9.18
N SER A 129 3.52 0.40 9.01
CA SER A 129 3.29 -0.74 8.13
C SER A 129 2.18 -0.44 7.14
N LEU A 130 2.41 -0.80 5.88
CA LEU A 130 1.39 -0.83 4.85
C LEU A 130 0.57 -2.12 4.96
N VAL A 131 -0.74 -1.99 5.00
CA VAL A 131 -1.70 -3.08 4.87
C VAL A 131 -2.37 -2.97 3.50
N CYS A 132 -2.37 -4.06 2.75
CA CYS A 132 -3.01 -4.19 1.45
C CYS A 132 -4.11 -5.25 1.56
N CYS A 133 -5.36 -4.80 1.50
CA CYS A 133 -6.54 -5.65 1.44
C CYS A 133 -6.90 -5.88 -0.02
N VAL A 134 -7.02 -7.15 -0.44
CA VAL A 134 -7.36 -7.54 -1.81
C VAL A 134 -8.65 -8.34 -1.81
N GLY A 135 -9.57 -7.97 -2.69
CA GLY A 135 -10.87 -8.62 -2.88
C GLY A 135 -11.42 -8.39 -4.28
N ASP A 136 -12.41 -9.18 -4.67
CA ASP A 136 -13.16 -8.84 -5.88
C ASP A 136 -14.11 -7.68 -5.57
N ASP A 137 -14.21 -6.72 -6.49
CA ASP A 137 -15.23 -5.65 -6.43
C ASP A 137 -15.15 -4.80 -5.13
N LEU A 138 -13.94 -4.67 -4.57
CA LEU A 138 -13.71 -4.04 -3.27
C LEU A 138 -14.11 -2.56 -3.27
N LEU A 139 -13.77 -1.84 -4.35
CA LEU A 139 -14.09 -0.41 -4.51
C LEU A 139 -15.41 -0.14 -5.25
N SER A 140 -16.03 -1.17 -5.85
CA SER A 140 -17.28 -1.01 -6.60
C SER A 140 -18.53 -1.28 -5.75
N LYS A 141 -18.37 -1.76 -4.52
CA LYS A 141 -19.46 -2.01 -3.57
C LYS A 141 -19.46 -0.97 -2.44
N CYS A 142 -20.55 -0.22 -2.34
CA CYS A 142 -20.77 0.74 -1.25
C CYS A 142 -20.68 0.05 0.12
N GLY A 143 -20.03 0.72 1.08
CA GLY A 143 -19.90 0.26 2.47
C GLY A 143 -18.67 -0.59 2.77
N VAL A 144 -18.05 -1.25 1.77
CA VAL A 144 -16.93 -2.17 1.99
C VAL A 144 -15.73 -1.53 2.68
N THR A 145 -15.31 -0.35 2.21
CA THR A 145 -14.22 0.41 2.83
C THR A 145 -14.56 0.80 4.28
N GLY A 146 -15.82 1.16 4.55
CA GLY A 146 -16.31 1.46 5.90
C GLY A 146 -16.32 0.25 6.83
N ASP A 147 -16.69 -0.92 6.33
CA ASP A 147 -16.66 -2.18 7.09
C ASP A 147 -15.22 -2.53 7.49
N ILE A 148 -14.28 -2.43 6.54
CA ILE A 148 -12.85 -2.68 6.79
C ILE A 148 -12.32 -1.74 7.90
N PHE A 149 -12.58 -0.43 7.81
CA PHE A 149 -12.10 0.50 8.83
C PHE A 149 -12.85 0.38 10.17
N THR A 150 -14.09 -0.14 10.17
CA THR A 150 -14.78 -0.51 11.40
C THR A 150 -14.07 -1.67 12.11
N ALA A 151 -13.60 -2.68 11.36
CA ALA A 151 -12.77 -3.74 11.92
C ALA A 151 -11.43 -3.21 12.48
N VAL A 152 -10.76 -2.30 11.76
CA VAL A 152 -9.52 -1.66 12.25
C VAL A 152 -9.76 -0.87 13.54
N LYS A 153 -10.90 -0.16 13.62
CA LYS A 153 -11.32 0.57 14.83
C LYS A 153 -11.54 -0.37 16.02
N GLU A 154 -12.15 -1.54 15.82
CA GLU A 154 -12.34 -2.54 16.87
C GLU A 154 -11.02 -3.10 17.43
N ALA A 155 -9.97 -3.14 16.62
CA ALA A 155 -8.62 -3.44 17.09
C ALA A 155 -7.96 -2.28 17.87
N GLY A 156 -8.61 -1.11 17.97
CA GLY A 156 -8.09 0.05 18.68
C GLY A 156 -6.92 0.74 17.95
N VAL A 157 -6.83 0.58 16.64
CA VAL A 157 -5.66 1.04 15.85
C VAL A 157 -6.01 2.28 15.04
N ASN A 158 -5.13 3.28 15.11
CA ASN A 158 -5.24 4.47 14.27
C ASN A 158 -4.75 4.20 12.84
N VAL A 159 -5.44 4.77 11.85
CA VAL A 159 -5.02 4.75 10.44
C VAL A 159 -4.26 6.04 10.15
N GLU A 160 -3.04 5.91 9.65
CA GLU A 160 -2.08 7.00 9.45
C GLU A 160 -2.09 7.56 8.02
N MET A 161 -2.46 6.72 7.04
CA MET A 161 -2.55 7.10 5.63
C MET A 161 -3.49 6.11 4.92
N ILE A 162 -4.24 6.59 3.94
CA ILE A 162 -5.12 5.76 3.09
C ILE A 162 -4.74 6.00 1.63
N SER A 163 -4.74 4.93 0.84
CA SER A 163 -4.58 4.95 -0.61
C SER A 163 -5.63 4.04 -1.25
N GLU A 164 -6.64 4.69 -1.84
CA GLU A 164 -7.82 4.10 -2.46
C GLU A 164 -8.06 4.76 -3.82
N GLY A 165 -8.65 4.04 -4.78
CA GLY A 165 -9.03 4.59 -6.10
C GLY A 165 -8.01 4.34 -7.22
N ALA A 166 -6.77 3.99 -6.90
CA ALA A 166 -5.76 3.61 -7.90
C ALA A 166 -5.93 2.18 -8.46
N SER A 167 -6.77 1.35 -7.82
CA SER A 167 -7.02 -0.04 -8.21
C SER A 167 -8.38 -0.50 -7.67
N GLU A 168 -9.24 -1.06 -8.52
CA GLU A 168 -10.59 -1.51 -8.15
C GLU A 168 -10.62 -2.68 -7.16
N VAL A 169 -9.51 -3.41 -7.05
CA VAL A 169 -9.42 -4.68 -6.30
C VAL A 169 -8.61 -4.57 -5.01
N SER A 170 -8.09 -3.38 -4.69
CA SER A 170 -7.21 -3.20 -3.54
C SER A 170 -7.48 -1.92 -2.76
N LEU A 171 -7.60 -2.05 -1.45
CA LEU A 171 -7.55 -0.95 -0.49
C LEU A 171 -6.23 -1.02 0.26
N ASN A 172 -5.49 0.08 0.24
CA ASN A 172 -4.22 0.21 0.94
C ASN A 172 -4.35 1.24 2.05
N PHE A 173 -3.82 0.93 3.23
CA PHE A 173 -3.75 1.88 4.33
C PHE A 173 -2.55 1.59 5.22
N VAL A 174 -2.15 2.59 6.00
CA VAL A 174 -0.95 2.54 6.82
C VAL A 174 -1.35 2.62 8.29
N VAL A 175 -0.71 1.80 9.12
CA VAL A 175 -0.92 1.74 10.58
C VAL A 175 0.43 1.74 11.31
N PRO A 176 0.47 2.04 12.62
CA PRO A 176 1.67 1.85 13.41
C PRO A 176 2.18 0.40 13.31
N MET A 177 3.48 0.21 13.08
CA MET A 177 4.05 -1.12 12.83
C MET A 177 3.81 -2.09 13.99
N GLY A 178 3.83 -1.60 15.23
CA GLY A 178 3.57 -2.41 16.42
C GLY A 178 2.16 -3.01 16.49
N MET A 179 1.19 -2.42 15.77
CA MET A 179 -0.22 -2.83 15.79
C MET A 179 -0.64 -3.62 14.54
N VAL A 180 0.26 -3.81 13.57
CA VAL A 180 -0.09 -4.39 12.26
C VAL A 180 -0.65 -5.82 12.39
N MET A 181 -0.16 -6.59 13.37
CA MET A 181 -0.61 -7.97 13.56
C MET A 181 -2.04 -8.05 14.09
N ASP A 182 -2.45 -7.13 14.96
CA ASP A 182 -3.83 -7.06 15.47
C ASP A 182 -4.80 -6.71 14.35
N VAL A 183 -4.41 -5.78 13.47
CA VAL A 183 -5.16 -5.42 12.26
C VAL A 183 -5.30 -6.63 11.32
N VAL A 184 -4.21 -7.35 11.06
CA VAL A 184 -4.26 -8.55 10.21
C VAL A 184 -5.17 -9.61 10.83
N ALA A 185 -5.06 -9.85 12.14
CA ALA A 185 -5.86 -10.86 12.84
C ALA A 185 -7.36 -10.57 12.76
N ILE A 186 -7.79 -9.32 13.03
CA ILE A 186 -9.21 -8.96 13.00
C ILE A 186 -9.79 -9.02 11.58
N LEU A 187 -9.03 -8.57 10.57
CA LEU A 187 -9.47 -8.64 9.18
C LEU A 187 -9.58 -10.07 8.68
N HIS A 188 -8.62 -10.92 9.05
CA HIS A 188 -8.70 -12.35 8.76
C HIS A 188 -9.92 -12.98 9.42
N SER A 189 -10.11 -12.74 10.72
CA SER A 189 -11.24 -13.29 11.48
C SER A 189 -12.60 -12.89 10.91
N LYS A 190 -12.73 -11.67 10.37
CA LYS A 190 -14.03 -11.16 9.88
C LYS A 190 -14.32 -11.50 8.42
N TYR A 191 -13.30 -11.54 7.58
CA TYR A 191 -13.51 -11.48 6.12
C TYR A 191 -12.84 -12.59 5.32
N ILE A 192 -11.95 -13.37 5.92
CA ILE A 192 -11.22 -14.47 5.26
C ILE A 192 -11.55 -15.82 5.92
N GLY A 193 -11.71 -15.84 7.25
CA GLY A 193 -12.03 -17.03 8.02
C GLY A 193 -13.51 -17.37 7.97
N GLU A 194 -13.92 -18.08 6.91
CA GLU A 194 -14.99 -19.10 6.86
C GLU A 194 -14.97 -19.81 5.49
#